data_AF-A0A842S0Q3-F1
#
_entry.id   AF-A0A842S0Q3-F1
#
_cell.length_a   1.000
_cell.length_b   1.000
_cell.length_c   1.000
_cell.angle_alpha   90.00
_cell.angle_beta   90.00
_cell.angle_gamma   90.00
#
_symmetry.space_group_name_H-M   'P 1'
#
loop_
_entity.id
_entity.type
_entity.pdbx_description
1 polymer ?
#
loop_
_entity_poly.entity_id
_entity_poly.type
_entity_poly.pdbx_seq_one_letter_code
_entity_poly.pdbx_strand_id
1 'polypeptide(L)'
;MMSEEQTLNELTRVKGIGPTSADRLNKAGIKSIEEIARSKPEELAWIKGIGLASATQIIESANELLKVESGIQKVLNSIKENFVRSCPKCGGKMSEKLIILNPETRLRALQCSICKFYMPQ
;
A
#
# COMPACT_ATOMS: atom_id res chain seq x y z
N MET A 1 -5.85 -8.14 -13.05
CA MET A 1 -6.61 -9.19 -12.34
C MET A 1 -5.63 -9.85 -11.38
N MET A 2 -5.93 -9.86 -10.08
CA MET A 2 -5.12 -10.59 -9.10
C MET A 2 -5.32 -12.10 -9.31
N SER A 3 -4.25 -12.88 -9.16
CA SER A 3 -4.36 -14.35 -9.20
C SER A 3 -5.01 -14.89 -7.92
N GLU A 4 -5.68 -16.05 -8.00
CA GLU A 4 -6.39 -16.66 -6.86
C GLU A 4 -5.50 -16.88 -5.64
N GLU A 5 -4.23 -17.22 -5.86
CA GLU A 5 -3.23 -17.40 -4.81
C GLU A 5 -2.88 -16.08 -4.10
N GLN A 6 -2.83 -14.96 -4.83
CA GLN A 6 -2.58 -13.64 -4.25
C GLN A 6 -3.74 -13.17 -3.39
N THR A 7 -4.98 -13.41 -3.82
CA THR A 7 -6.18 -13.13 -3.01
C THR A 7 -6.19 -13.94 -1.73
N LEU A 8 -5.86 -15.24 -1.80
CA LEU A 8 -5.80 -16.09 -0.62
C LEU A 8 -4.75 -15.57 0.37
N ASN A 9 -3.55 -15.23 -0.14
CA ASN A 9 -2.48 -14.68 0.69
C ASN A 9 -2.90 -13.34 1.32
N GLU A 10 -3.52 -12.45 0.55
CA GLU A 10 -4.00 -11.15 1.06
C GLU A 10 -4.99 -11.32 2.22
N LEU A 11 -6.01 -12.16 2.06
CA LEU A 11 -7.03 -12.38 3.08
C LEU A 11 -6.44 -13.04 4.34
N THR A 12 -5.44 -13.93 4.19
CA THR A 12 -4.77 -14.57 5.35
C THR A 12 -3.87 -13.64 6.16
N ARG A 13 -3.60 -12.41 5.68
CA ARG A 13 -2.87 -11.40 6.47
C ARG A 13 -3.68 -10.93 7.68
N VAL A 14 -5.01 -11.02 7.62
CA VAL A 14 -5.90 -10.62 8.71
C VAL A 14 -5.89 -11.68 9.81
N LYS A 15 -5.62 -11.25 11.04
CA LYS A 15 -5.57 -12.15 12.18
C LYS A 15 -6.95 -12.77 12.42
N GLY A 16 -7.02 -14.10 12.45
CA GLY A 16 -8.28 -14.84 12.57
C GLY A 16 -8.79 -15.42 11.25
N ILE A 17 -8.17 -15.10 10.12
CA ILE A 17 -8.42 -15.75 8.82
C ILE A 17 -7.33 -16.79 8.54
N GLY A 18 -7.71 -18.06 8.58
CA GLY A 18 -6.88 -19.16 8.07
C GLY A 18 -7.11 -19.41 6.58
N PRO A 19 -6.28 -20.26 5.92
CA PRO A 19 -6.39 -20.56 4.49
C PRO A 19 -7.78 -21.09 4.10
N THR A 20 -8.39 -21.90 4.95
CA THR A 20 -9.74 -22.44 4.72
C THR A 20 -10.82 -21.36 4.78
N SER A 21 -10.69 -20.37 5.67
CA SER A 21 -11.63 -19.25 5.76
C SER A 21 -11.43 -18.28 4.61
N ALA A 22 -10.17 -18.03 4.21
CA ALA A 22 -9.83 -17.20 3.06
C ALA A 22 -10.41 -17.75 1.74
N ASP A 23 -10.34 -19.07 1.51
CA ASP A 23 -10.95 -19.70 0.32
C ASP A 23 -12.47 -19.49 0.28
N ARG A 24 -13.14 -19.60 1.44
CA ARG A 24 -14.59 -19.37 1.55
C ARG A 24 -14.96 -17.90 1.35
N LEU A 25 -14.16 -16.98 1.88
CA LEU A 25 -14.33 -15.55 1.67
C LEU A 25 -14.18 -15.20 0.18
N ASN A 26 -13.14 -15.74 -0.48
CA ASN A 26 -12.94 -15.56 -1.91
C ASN A 26 -14.13 -16.10 -2.73
N LYS A 27 -14.63 -17.29 -2.38
CA LYS A 27 -15.85 -17.87 -2.99
C LYS A 27 -17.12 -17.08 -2.72
N ALA A 28 -17.20 -16.41 -1.58
CA ALA A 28 -18.28 -15.48 -1.25
C ALA A 28 -18.14 -14.12 -1.98
N GLY A 29 -17.07 -13.93 -2.77
CA GLY A 29 -16.82 -12.72 -3.55
C GLY A 29 -15.95 -11.68 -2.84
N ILE A 30 -15.53 -11.93 -1.60
CA ILE A 30 -14.68 -11.03 -0.82
C ILE A 30 -13.22 -11.31 -1.19
N LYS A 31 -12.57 -10.35 -1.84
CA LYS A 31 -11.21 -10.52 -2.37
C LYS A 31 -10.19 -9.58 -1.74
N SER A 32 -10.65 -8.59 -0.97
CA SER A 32 -9.76 -7.61 -0.35
C SER A 32 -10.00 -7.39 1.15
N ILE A 33 -8.95 -7.01 1.88
CA ILE A 33 -9.01 -6.62 3.31
C ILE A 33 -9.98 -5.44 3.51
N GLU A 34 -10.06 -4.54 2.52
CA GLU A 34 -10.97 -3.39 2.52
C GLU A 34 -12.44 -3.80 2.49
N GLU A 35 -12.76 -4.87 1.76
CA GLU A 35 -14.11 -5.41 1.71
C GLU A 35 -14.49 -6.02 3.06
N ILE A 36 -13.59 -6.82 3.66
CA ILE A 36 -13.77 -7.37 5.01
C ILE A 36 -14.04 -6.26 6.02
N ALA A 37 -13.24 -5.19 5.99
CA ALA A 37 -13.36 -4.09 6.94
C ALA A 37 -14.68 -3.30 6.81
N ARG A 38 -15.31 -3.32 5.63
CA ARG A 38 -16.61 -2.66 5.34
C ARG A 38 -17.82 -3.56 5.55
N SER A 39 -17.63 -4.88 5.53
CA SER A 39 -18.69 -5.86 5.77
C SER A 39 -19.22 -5.82 7.19
N LYS A 40 -20.46 -6.25 7.38
CA LYS A 40 -21.05 -6.41 8.72
C LYS A 40 -20.65 -7.74 9.35
N PRO A 41 -20.55 -7.83 10.69
CA PRO A 41 -20.26 -9.11 11.37
C PRO A 41 -21.27 -10.21 11.02
N GLU A 42 -22.54 -9.86 10.79
CA GLU A 42 -23.62 -10.79 10.45
C GLU A 42 -23.41 -11.41 9.06
N GLU A 43 -22.96 -10.61 8.09
CA GLU A 43 -22.69 -11.06 6.72
C GLU A 43 -21.51 -12.03 6.68
N LEU A 44 -20.46 -11.74 7.45
CA LEU A 44 -19.32 -12.65 7.59
C LEU A 44 -19.66 -13.91 8.38
N ALA A 45 -20.54 -13.81 9.38
CA ALA A 45 -20.98 -14.96 10.18
C ALA A 45 -21.89 -15.94 9.42
N TRP A 46 -22.50 -15.51 8.31
CA TRP A 46 -23.19 -16.41 7.39
C TRP A 46 -22.24 -17.33 6.62
N ILE A 47 -20.95 -17.01 6.57
CA ILE A 47 -19.94 -17.83 5.91
C ILE A 47 -19.61 -19.02 6.81
N LYS A 48 -19.76 -20.23 6.25
CA LYS A 48 -19.53 -21.48 6.98
C LYS A 48 -18.13 -21.52 7.62
N GLY A 49 -18.09 -21.59 8.94
CA GLY A 49 -16.85 -21.66 9.73
C GLY A 49 -16.37 -20.34 10.30
N ILE A 50 -17.11 -19.25 10.13
CA ILE A 50 -16.89 -17.97 10.81
C ILE A 50 -18.04 -17.76 11.80
N GLY A 51 -17.74 -17.73 13.09
CA GLY A 51 -18.74 -17.37 14.11
C GLY A 51 -18.89 -15.85 14.25
N LEU A 52 -19.99 -15.38 14.83
CA LEU A 52 -20.24 -13.95 15.10
C LEU A 52 -19.08 -13.29 15.87
N ALA A 53 -18.55 -13.96 16.90
CA ALA A 53 -17.41 -13.46 17.66
C ALA A 53 -16.14 -13.33 16.79
N SER A 54 -15.86 -14.34 15.96
CA SER A 54 -14.72 -14.33 15.03
C SER A 54 -14.88 -13.26 13.95
N ALA A 55 -16.10 -13.08 13.42
CA ALA A 55 -16.40 -12.06 12.42
C ALA A 55 -16.07 -10.65 12.94
N THR A 56 -16.48 -10.32 14.17
CA THR A 56 -16.15 -9.04 14.79
C THR A 56 -14.64 -8.85 14.93
N GLN A 57 -13.92 -9.88 15.43
CA GLN A 57 -12.46 -9.81 15.56
C GLN A 57 -11.74 -9.66 14.22
N ILE A 58 -12.22 -10.34 13.18
CA ILE A 58 -11.67 -10.26 11.82
C ILE A 58 -11.85 -8.84 11.26
N ILE A 59 -13.03 -8.23 11.42
CA ILE A 59 -13.31 -6.86 10.97
C ILE A 59 -12.42 -5.86 11.72
N GLU A 60 -12.28 -6.02 13.03
CA GLU A 60 -11.42 -5.17 13.85
C GLU A 60 -9.96 -5.28 13.40
N SER A 61 -9.45 -6.51 13.24
CA SER A 61 -8.08 -6.74 12.76
C SER A 61 -7.86 -6.20 11.34
N ALA A 62 -8.83 -6.33 10.44
CA ALA A 62 -8.77 -5.76 9.10
C ALA A 62 -8.67 -4.23 9.15
N ASN A 63 -9.47 -3.59 10.00
CA ASN A 63 -9.44 -2.13 10.20
C ASN A 63 -8.09 -1.66 10.79
N GLU A 64 -7.53 -2.39 11.74
CA GLU A 64 -6.20 -2.07 12.28
C GLU A 64 -5.11 -2.17 11.22
N LEU A 65 -5.11 -3.23 10.41
CA LEU A 65 -4.15 -3.39 9.31
C LEU A 65 -4.23 -2.23 8.32
N LEU A 66 -5.43 -1.84 7.91
CA LEU A 66 -5.63 -0.69 7.00
C LEU A 66 -5.16 0.64 7.61
N LYS A 67 -5.36 0.84 8.92
CA LYS A 67 -4.84 2.02 9.62
C LYS A 67 -3.32 2.06 9.61
N VAL A 68 -2.66 0.93 9.85
CA VAL A 68 -1.19 0.84 9.83
C VAL A 68 -0.65 1.06 8.42
N GLU A 69 -1.22 0.40 7.41
CA GLU A 69 -0.78 0.54 6.01
C GLU A 69 -0.96 1.98 5.51
N SER A 70 -2.09 2.61 5.81
CA SER A 70 -2.32 4.01 5.45
C SER A 70 -1.40 4.98 6.20
N GLY A 71 -1.02 4.66 7.44
CA GLY A 71 -0.03 5.43 8.21
C GLY A 71 1.35 5.38 7.57
N ILE A 72 1.82 4.18 7.20
CA ILE A 72 3.11 3.99 6.51
C ILE A 72 3.11 4.73 5.17
N GLN A 73 2.04 4.61 4.38
CA GLN A 73 1.96 5.27 3.09
C GLN A 73 2.00 6.80 3.21
N LYS A 74 1.35 7.37 4.23
CA LYS A 74 1.41 8.82 4.53
C LYS A 74 2.83 9.25 4.86
N VAL A 75 3.53 8.51 5.72
CA VAL A 75 4.91 8.79 6.09
C VAL A 75 5.83 8.72 4.85
N LEU A 76 5.70 7.67 4.04
CA LEU A 76 6.46 7.51 2.81
C LEU A 76 6.20 8.64 1.81
N ASN A 77 4.95 9.08 1.67
CA ASN A 77 4.60 10.21 0.82
C ASN A 77 5.23 11.51 1.33
N SER A 78 5.16 11.78 2.64
CA SER A 78 5.82 12.94 3.23
C SER A 78 7.33 12.92 3.05
N ILE A 79 7.96 11.74 3.13
CA ILE A 79 9.40 11.58 2.87
C ILE A 79 9.72 11.89 1.39
N LYS A 80 8.93 11.36 0.45
CA LYS A 80 9.09 11.65 -0.98
C LYS A 80 8.97 13.14 -1.28
N GLU A 81 7.96 13.81 -0.74
CA GLU A 81 7.76 15.26 -0.93
C GLU A 81 8.94 16.09 -0.41
N ASN A 82 9.53 15.70 0.71
CA ASN A 82 10.70 16.36 1.27
C ASN A 82 11.95 16.18 0.39
N PHE A 83 12.17 14.98 -0.17
CA PHE A 83 13.34 14.73 -1.02
C PHE A 83 13.28 15.41 -2.40
N VAL A 84 12.07 15.70 -2.90
CA VAL A 84 11.91 16.49 -4.15
C VAL A 84 12.29 17.95 -3.93
N ARG A 85 12.05 18.50 -2.74
CA ARG A 85 12.33 19.91 -2.41
C ARG A 85 13.76 20.14 -1.96
N SER A 86 14.34 19.16 -1.27
CA SER A 86 15.64 19.27 -0.61
C SER A 86 16.56 18.11 -0.97
N CYS A 87 17.82 18.42 -1.30
CA CYS A 87 18.81 17.44 -1.71
C CYS A 87 19.08 16.40 -0.62
N PRO A 88 18.96 15.09 -0.90
CA PRO A 88 19.19 14.05 0.11
C PRO A 88 20.66 13.98 0.56
N LYS A 89 21.60 14.54 -0.23
CA LYS A 89 23.02 14.54 0.09
C LYS A 89 23.44 15.70 1.00
N CYS A 90 22.90 16.89 0.81
CA CYS A 90 23.38 18.10 1.49
C CYS A 90 22.28 19.09 1.93
N GLY A 91 21.00 18.74 1.79
CA GLY A 91 19.86 19.59 2.16
C GLY A 91 19.65 20.83 1.27
N GLY A 92 20.45 21.01 0.22
CA GLY A 92 20.33 22.16 -0.69
C GLY A 92 19.07 22.11 -1.56
N LYS A 93 18.59 23.27 -2.00
CA LYS A 93 17.42 23.36 -2.91
C LYS A 93 17.68 22.61 -4.22
N MET A 94 16.67 21.89 -4.69
CA MET A 94 16.70 21.28 -6.02
C MET A 94 16.11 22.21 -7.09
N SER A 95 16.58 22.07 -8.32
CA SER A 95 16.05 22.79 -9.48
C SER A 95 16.04 21.87 -10.69
N GLU A 96 15.00 21.99 -11.54
CA GLU A 96 14.90 21.16 -12.73
C GLU A 96 16.00 21.51 -13.75
N LYS A 97 16.60 20.47 -14.33
CA LYS A 97 17.64 20.53 -15.36
C LYS A 97 17.40 19.46 -16.41
N LEU A 98 17.85 19.75 -17.63
CA LEU A 98 17.86 18.81 -18.74
C LEU A 98 19.28 18.26 -18.91
N ILE A 99 19.44 16.96 -18.70
CA ILE A 99 20.68 16.24 -19.00
C ILE A 99 20.65 15.87 -20.48
N ILE A 100 21.66 16.32 -21.21
CA ILE A 100 21.84 16.01 -22.63
C ILE A 100 22.42 14.60 -22.73
N LEU A 101 21.64 13.67 -23.29
CA LEU A 101 22.12 12.31 -23.54
C LEU A 101 22.68 12.16 -24.97
N ASN A 102 21.97 12.71 -25.96
CA ASN A 102 22.36 12.73 -27.37
C ASN A 102 21.70 13.94 -28.07
N PRO A 103 21.94 14.24 -29.36
CA PRO A 103 21.35 15.42 -30.02
C PRO A 103 19.83 15.53 -29.89
N GLU A 104 19.10 14.41 -29.91
CA GLU A 104 17.63 14.35 -29.95
C GLU A 104 16.97 14.10 -28.59
N THR A 105 17.73 13.64 -27.59
CA THR A 105 17.22 13.17 -26.30
C THR A 105 17.75 14.02 -25.16
N ARG A 106 16.83 14.50 -24.33
CA ARG A 106 17.10 15.23 -23.08
C ARG A 106 16.36 14.51 -21.95
N LEU A 107 17.07 14.20 -20.86
CA LEU A 107 16.48 13.62 -19.66
C LEU A 107 16.18 14.72 -18.64
N ARG A 108 14.94 14.81 -18.16
CA ARG A 108 14.61 15.70 -17.04
C ARG A 108 15.14 15.11 -15.74
N ALA A 109 15.86 15.92 -14.99
CA ALA A 109 16.40 15.57 -13.68
C ALA A 109 16.37 16.78 -12.76
N LEU A 110 16.29 16.54 -11.45
CA LEU A 110 16.45 17.57 -10.44
C LEU A 110 17.92 17.68 -10.06
N GLN A 111 18.50 18.87 -10.13
CA GLN A 111 19.88 19.11 -9.70
C GLN A 111 19.92 19.96 -8.43
N CYS A 112 20.71 19.52 -7.44
CA CYS A 112 20.99 20.33 -6.26
C CYS A 112 21.80 21.58 -6.63
N SER A 113 21.37 22.74 -6.13
CA SER A 113 22.09 24.00 -6.33
C SER A 113 23.46 24.04 -5.66
N ILE A 114 23.63 23.33 -4.53
CA ILE A 114 24.86 23.30 -3.70
C ILE A 114 25.84 22.24 -4.21
N CYS A 115 25.52 20.95 -4.06
CA CYS A 115 26.47 19.86 -4.33
C CYS A 115 26.39 19.27 -5.75
N LYS A 116 25.53 19.83 -6.61
CA LYS A 116 25.30 19.39 -8.00
C LYS A 116 24.84 17.93 -8.18
N PHE A 117 24.42 17.27 -7.10
CA PHE A 117 23.79 15.95 -7.15
C PHE A 117 22.55 15.98 -8.02
N TYR A 118 22.40 14.98 -8.89
CA TYR A 118 21.24 14.79 -9.75
C TYR A 118 20.32 13.70 -9.20
N MET A 119 19.02 13.96 -9.21
CA MET A 119 17.98 13.00 -8.86
C MET A 119 17.02 12.83 -10.05
N PRO A 120 16.65 11.59 -10.41
CA PRO A 120 15.60 11.35 -11.39
C PRO A 120 14.29 12.01 -10.97
N GLN A 121 13.54 12.52 -11.94
CA GLN A 121 12.18 13.02 -11.74
C GLN A 121 11.19 11.86 -11.68
#